data_AF-A0A3S0K7D8-F1
#
_entry.id   AF-A0A3S0K7D8-F1
#
_cell.length_a   1.000
_cell.length_b   1.000
_cell.length_c   1.000
_cell.angle_alpha   90.00
_cell.angle_beta   90.00
_cell.angle_gamma   90.00
#
_symmetry.space_group_name_H-M   'P 1'
#
loop_
_entity.id
_entity.type
_entity.pdbx_description
1 polymer ?
#
loop_
_entity_poly.entity_id
_entity_poly.type
_entity_poly.pdbx_seq_one_letter_code
_entity_poly.pdbx_strand_id
1 'polypeptide(L)'
;MSNTTLFLIAIVVIMLAAIPIAMMLKDFLPNLMEKSSGMDQLENKIYVLHSEVHELQDRVNHLTQRRNSQASEKSRLESDIRKAEKLIKELSDLPPMFVHEVGDPQAGLMKFVATLSHAKASAEARASGEKVQVNPIWRCANVAEVWATGFEDAKQMLEVAFPFKMGFEKEFLRSGGKGMVPKKPSMSARMGAGS
;
A
#
# COMPACT_ATOMS: atom_id res chain seq x y z
N MET A 1 -58.53 71.84 58.67
CA MET A 1 -57.17 71.27 58.82
C MET A 1 -56.23 72.07 57.95
N SER A 2 -55.06 72.49 58.45
CA SER A 2 -54.13 73.31 57.66
C SER A 2 -53.43 72.45 56.60
N ASN A 3 -53.05 73.03 55.46
CA ASN A 3 -52.33 72.31 54.40
C ASN A 3 -51.04 71.63 54.92
N THR A 4 -50.42 72.17 55.97
CA THR A 4 -49.27 71.57 56.65
C THR A 4 -49.58 70.26 57.36
N THR A 5 -50.79 70.09 57.93
CA THR A 5 -51.19 68.81 58.56
C THR A 5 -51.45 67.73 57.51
N LEU A 6 -52.06 68.08 56.36
CA LEU A 6 -52.25 67.16 55.24
C LEU A 6 -50.92 66.69 54.63
N PHE A 7 -49.95 67.61 54.48
CA PHE A 7 -48.62 67.25 53.97
C PHE A 7 -47.88 66.30 54.92
N LEU A 8 -47.93 66.53 56.24
CA LEU A 8 -47.30 65.65 57.22
C LEU A 8 -47.92 64.25 57.22
N ILE A 9 -49.26 64.15 57.13
CA ILE A 9 -49.94 62.85 57.06
C ILE A 9 -49.58 62.12 55.76
N ALA A 10 -49.52 62.82 54.62
CA ALA A 10 -49.13 62.22 53.35
C ALA A 10 -47.69 61.66 53.38
N ILE A 11 -46.74 62.40 53.97
CA ILE A 11 -45.36 61.95 54.13
C ILE A 11 -45.28 60.73 55.05
N VAL A 12 -46.03 60.71 56.17
CA VAL A 12 -46.06 59.57 57.08
C VAL A 12 -46.67 58.33 56.40
N VAL A 13 -47.73 58.49 55.61
CA VAL A 13 -48.36 57.39 54.86
C VAL A 13 -47.41 56.84 53.79
N ILE A 14 -46.70 57.71 53.06
CA ILE A 14 -45.70 57.29 52.06
C ILE A 14 -44.53 56.56 52.74
N MET A 15 -44.04 57.06 53.87
CA MET A 15 -42.99 56.39 54.67
C MET A 15 -43.46 55.01 55.17
N LEU A 16 -44.67 54.91 55.69
CA LEU A 16 -45.26 53.65 56.15
C LEU A 16 -45.42 52.62 55.02
N ALA A 17 -45.77 53.08 53.81
CA ALA A 17 -45.87 52.21 52.64
C ALA A 17 -44.49 51.82 52.06
N ALA A 18 -43.48 52.69 52.20
CA ALA A 18 -42.13 52.43 51.69
C ALA A 18 -41.37 51.37 52.50
N ILE A 19 -41.63 51.26 53.81
CA ILE A 19 -40.97 50.29 54.70
C ILE A 19 -41.18 48.82 54.27
N PRO A 20 -42.41 48.31 54.04
CA PRO A 20 -42.61 46.93 53.62
C PRO A 20 -42.06 46.65 52.23
N ILE A 21 -42.08 47.64 51.33
CA ILE A 21 -41.50 47.54 50.00
C ILE A 21 -39.97 47.40 50.09
N ALA A 22 -39.32 48.21 50.93
CA ALA A 22 -37.88 48.14 51.17
C ALA A 22 -37.48 46.81 51.85
N MET A 23 -38.29 46.29 52.78
CA MET A 23 -38.05 44.98 53.40
C MET A 23 -38.17 43.83 52.39
N MET A 24 -39.21 43.83 51.54
CA MET A 24 -39.30 42.83 50.47
C MET A 24 -38.12 42.91 49.50
N LEU A 25 -37.74 44.11 49.05
CA LEU A 25 -36.58 44.28 48.16
C LEU A 25 -35.29 43.77 48.81
N LYS A 26 -35.10 44.02 50.11
CA LYS A 26 -33.94 43.52 50.87
C LYS A 26 -33.85 41.99 50.89
N ASP A 27 -34.97 41.29 50.93
CA ASP A 27 -35.01 39.82 50.98
C ASP A 27 -34.98 39.17 49.58
N PHE A 28 -35.48 39.87 48.55
CA PHE A 28 -35.47 39.37 47.16
C PHE A 28 -34.14 39.57 46.43
N LEU A 29 -33.44 40.69 46.67
CA LEU A 29 -32.16 40.99 46.02
C LEU A 29 -31.05 39.94 46.25
N PRO A 30 -30.77 39.47 47.48
CA PRO A 30 -29.72 38.47 47.70
C PRO A 30 -30.06 37.14 47.03
N ASN A 31 -31.33 36.72 47.06
CA ASN A 31 -31.80 35.50 46.38
C ASN A 31 -31.65 35.58 44.84
N LEU A 32 -31.86 36.75 44.24
CA LEU A 32 -31.66 36.97 42.81
C LEU A 32 -30.17 36.99 42.44
N MET A 33 -29.32 37.62 43.27
CA MET A 33 -27.88 37.60 43.06
C MET A 33 -27.30 36.19 43.18
N GLU A 34 -27.68 35.41 44.19
CA GLU A 34 -27.24 34.02 44.33
C GLU A 34 -27.63 33.16 43.13
N LYS A 35 -28.89 33.26 42.66
CA LYS A 35 -29.36 32.57 41.46
C LYS A 35 -28.61 32.99 40.19
N SER A 36 -28.32 34.28 40.03
CA SER A 36 -27.53 34.77 38.89
C SER A 36 -26.08 34.26 38.93
N SER A 37 -25.44 34.28 40.10
CA SER A 37 -24.07 33.79 40.27
C SER A 37 -23.95 32.28 40.04
N GLY A 38 -24.98 31.51 40.40
CA GLY A 38 -25.06 30.08 40.10
C GLY A 38 -25.26 29.81 38.60
N MET A 39 -25.96 30.70 37.90
CA MET A 39 -26.18 30.59 36.46
C MET A 39 -24.89 30.89 35.68
N ASP A 40 -24.13 31.92 36.05
CA ASP A 40 -22.84 32.24 35.43
C ASP A 40 -21.81 31.10 35.61
N GLN A 41 -21.82 30.44 36.78
CA GLN A 41 -20.97 29.27 37.03
C GLN A 41 -21.36 28.06 36.17
N LEU A 42 -22.66 27.87 35.93
CA LEU A 42 -23.15 26.80 35.05
C LEU A 42 -22.82 27.10 33.59
N GLU A 43 -22.99 28.35 33.15
CA GLU A 43 -22.65 28.78 31.79
C GLU A 43 -21.16 28.54 31.49
N ASN A 44 -20.27 28.95 32.41
CA ASN A 44 -18.83 28.69 32.28
C ASN A 44 -18.51 27.18 32.21
N LYS A 45 -19.18 26.35 33.01
CA LYS A 45 -19.00 24.89 32.95
C LYS A 45 -19.49 24.33 31.62
N ILE A 46 -20.62 24.81 31.11
CA ILE A 46 -21.16 24.38 29.82
C ILE A 46 -20.19 24.75 28.69
N TYR A 47 -19.61 25.96 28.70
CA TYR A 47 -18.59 26.34 27.70
C TYR A 47 -17.35 25.45 27.74
N VAL A 48 -16.83 25.15 28.95
CA VAL A 48 -15.68 24.25 29.10
C VAL A 48 -16.03 22.86 28.58
N LEU A 49 -17.14 22.27 29.03
CA LEU A 49 -17.57 20.96 28.54
C LEU A 49 -17.80 20.95 27.03
N HIS A 50 -18.36 22.01 26.46
CA HIS A 50 -18.56 22.12 25.01
C HIS A 50 -17.22 22.16 24.26
N SER A 51 -16.22 22.84 24.80
CA SER A 51 -14.86 22.85 24.24
C SER A 51 -14.20 21.47 24.32
N GLU A 52 -14.36 20.76 25.45
CA GLU A 52 -13.84 19.41 25.64
C GLU A 52 -14.51 18.40 24.70
N VAL A 53 -15.82 18.52 24.48
CA VAL A 53 -16.55 17.69 23.53
C VAL A 53 -16.04 17.89 22.11
N HIS A 54 -15.81 19.14 21.69
CA HIS A 54 -15.23 19.43 20.39
C HIS A 54 -13.81 18.86 20.24
N GLU A 55 -12.96 19.02 21.25
CA GLU A 55 -11.61 18.48 21.21
C GLU A 55 -11.61 16.95 21.14
N LEU A 56 -12.47 16.28 21.91
CA LEU A 56 -12.64 14.83 21.86
C LEU A 56 -13.19 14.37 20.50
N GLN A 57 -14.13 15.11 19.92
CA GLN A 57 -14.66 14.83 18.60
C GLN A 57 -13.58 14.94 17.51
N ASP A 58 -12.73 15.97 17.58
CA ASP A 58 -11.61 16.13 16.65
C ASP A 58 -10.58 15.01 16.78
N ARG A 59 -10.27 14.58 18.02
CA ARG A 59 -9.39 13.43 18.26
C ARG A 59 -9.97 12.14 17.68
N VAL A 60 -11.27 11.89 17.88
CA VAL A 60 -11.95 10.70 17.32
C VAL A 60 -11.97 10.74 15.79
N ASN A 61 -12.22 11.90 15.19
CA ASN A 61 -12.18 12.08 13.74
C ASN A 61 -10.77 11.79 13.19
N HIS A 62 -9.73 12.31 13.84
CA HIS A 62 -8.35 12.06 13.44
C HIS A 62 -7.97 10.57 13.54
N LEU A 63 -8.32 9.91 14.64
CA LEU A 63 -8.09 8.48 14.81
C LEU A 63 -8.84 7.64 13.77
N THR A 64 -10.07 8.04 13.44
CA THR A 64 -10.88 7.37 12.42
C THR A 64 -10.27 7.53 11.04
N GLN A 65 -9.80 8.73 10.69
CA GLN A 65 -9.12 8.99 9.42
C GLN A 65 -7.84 8.14 9.30
N ARG A 66 -7.02 8.10 10.36
CA ARG A 66 -5.80 7.28 10.40
C ARG A 66 -6.11 5.78 10.30
N ARG A 67 -7.16 5.31 10.97
CA ARG A 67 -7.59 3.91 10.85
C ARG A 67 -8.02 3.58 9.41
N ASN A 68 -8.73 4.48 8.75
CA ASN A 68 -9.15 4.29 7.37
C ASN A 68 -7.97 4.29 6.39
N SER A 69 -6.97 5.16 6.59
CA SER A 69 -5.77 5.15 5.75
C SER A 69 -4.98 3.85 5.92
N GLN A 70 -4.78 3.40 7.16
CA GLN A 70 -4.12 2.12 7.45
C GLN A 70 -4.88 0.92 6.88
N ALA A 71 -6.22 0.93 6.92
CA ALA A 71 -7.03 -0.14 6.33
C ALA A 71 -6.87 -0.19 4.79
N SER A 72 -6.79 0.97 4.14
CA SER A 72 -6.54 1.06 2.69
C SER A 72 -5.15 0.54 2.32
N GLU A 73 -4.12 0.94 3.06
CA GLU A 73 -2.75 0.44 2.87
C GLU A 73 -2.66 -1.08 3.08
N LYS A 74 -3.30 -1.60 4.12
CA LYS A 74 -3.37 -3.04 4.38
C LYS A 74 -4.01 -3.78 3.20
N SER A 75 -5.13 -3.29 2.67
CA SER A 75 -5.81 -3.90 1.53
C SER A 75 -4.92 -3.91 0.27
N ARG A 76 -4.18 -2.83 0.03
CA ARG A 76 -3.21 -2.76 -1.06
C ARG A 76 -2.09 -3.79 -0.88
N LEU A 77 -1.51 -3.87 0.31
CA LEU A 77 -0.45 -4.85 0.62
C LEU A 77 -0.94 -6.29 0.46
N GLU A 78 -2.15 -6.61 0.92
CA GLU A 78 -2.75 -7.94 0.73
C GLU A 78 -2.93 -8.28 -0.76
N SER A 79 -3.32 -7.30 -1.59
CA SER A 79 -3.41 -7.49 -3.04
C SER A 79 -2.04 -7.80 -3.66
N ASP A 80 -1.01 -7.06 -3.24
CA ASP A 80 0.34 -7.24 -3.77
C ASP A 80 0.95 -8.56 -3.30
N ILE A 81 0.68 -8.99 -2.06
CA ILE A 81 1.05 -10.33 -1.56
C ILE A 81 0.41 -11.41 -2.43
N ARG A 82 -0.90 -11.35 -2.69
CA ARG A 82 -1.57 -12.35 -3.54
C ARG A 82 -1.01 -12.40 -4.97
N LYS A 83 -0.63 -11.25 -5.54
CA LYS A 83 0.04 -11.21 -6.84
C LYS A 83 1.41 -11.87 -6.76
N ALA A 84 2.19 -11.59 -5.72
CA ALA A 84 3.50 -12.20 -5.52
C ALA A 84 3.39 -13.72 -5.33
N GLU A 85 2.45 -14.19 -4.51
CA GLU A 85 2.16 -15.62 -4.32
C GLU A 85 1.79 -16.30 -5.65
N LYS A 86 0.95 -15.65 -6.47
CA LYS A 86 0.61 -16.14 -7.81
C LYS A 86 1.86 -16.22 -8.69
N LEU A 87 2.72 -15.20 -8.68
CA LEU A 87 3.96 -15.21 -9.44
C LEU A 87 4.92 -16.31 -8.98
N ILE A 88 5.03 -16.54 -7.66
CA ILE A 88 5.85 -17.62 -7.09
C ILE A 88 5.32 -18.98 -7.53
N LYS A 89 3.99 -19.17 -7.52
CA LYS A 89 3.37 -20.41 -8.00
C LYS A 89 3.59 -20.60 -9.51
N GLU A 90 3.44 -19.53 -10.29
CA GLU A 90 3.75 -19.58 -11.72
C GLU A 90 5.24 -19.90 -11.97
N LEU A 91 6.14 -19.39 -11.11
CA LEU A 91 7.58 -19.71 -11.16
C LEU A 91 7.87 -21.17 -10.79
N SER A 92 7.15 -21.76 -9.84
CA SER A 92 7.31 -23.18 -9.50
C SER A 92 6.84 -24.11 -10.62
N ASP A 93 5.90 -23.64 -11.45
CA ASP A 93 5.40 -24.39 -12.60
C ASP A 93 6.28 -24.23 -13.86
N LEU A 94 7.23 -23.29 -13.87
CA LEU A 94 8.18 -23.13 -14.97
C LEU A 94 9.21 -24.27 -14.95
N PRO A 95 9.48 -24.90 -16.11
CA PRO A 95 10.52 -25.92 -16.18
C PRO A 95 11.89 -25.32 -15.81
N PRO A 96 12.78 -26.11 -15.18
CA PRO A 96 14.10 -25.63 -14.79
C PRO A 96 14.88 -25.16 -16.02
N MET A 97 15.54 -24.02 -15.91
CA MET A 97 16.47 -23.53 -16.92
C MET A 97 17.88 -24.01 -16.56
N PHE A 98 18.56 -24.64 -17.49
CA PHE A 98 19.94 -25.07 -17.30
C PHE A 98 20.89 -24.01 -17.85
N VAL A 99 21.78 -23.55 -16.98
CA VAL A 99 22.79 -22.56 -17.31
C VAL A 99 24.13 -23.26 -17.42
N HIS A 100 24.78 -23.10 -18.57
CA HIS A 100 26.10 -23.66 -18.87
C HIS A 100 27.11 -22.52 -18.84
N GLU A 101 27.98 -22.52 -17.83
CA GLU A 101 29.05 -21.53 -17.74
C GLU A 101 30.23 -21.95 -18.62
N VAL A 102 30.68 -21.06 -19.50
CA VAL A 102 31.80 -21.27 -20.41
C VAL A 102 32.85 -20.19 -20.17
N GLY A 103 34.00 -20.62 -19.65
CA GLY A 103 35.06 -19.72 -19.19
C GLY A 103 34.86 -19.28 -17.74
N ASP A 104 35.91 -18.73 -17.16
CA ASP A 104 35.90 -18.28 -15.76
C ASP A 104 35.54 -16.78 -15.68
N PRO A 105 34.66 -16.37 -14.76
CA PRO A 105 34.37 -14.96 -14.53
C PRO A 105 35.60 -14.25 -13.95
N GLN A 106 36.26 -13.43 -14.77
CA GLN A 106 37.42 -12.63 -14.39
C GLN A 106 37.23 -11.15 -14.70
N ALA A 107 37.94 -10.29 -13.96
CA ALA A 107 37.92 -8.85 -14.20
C ALA A 107 38.41 -8.53 -15.62
N GLY A 108 37.64 -7.72 -16.36
CA GLY A 108 37.93 -7.38 -17.76
C GLY A 108 37.23 -8.28 -18.80
N LEU A 109 36.56 -9.36 -18.38
CA LEU A 109 35.71 -10.17 -19.25
C LEU A 109 34.26 -9.68 -19.21
N MET A 110 33.57 -9.80 -20.34
CA MET A 110 32.15 -9.50 -20.48
C MET A 110 31.35 -10.80 -20.55
N LYS A 111 30.14 -10.76 -19.99
CA LYS A 111 29.18 -11.86 -20.07
C LYS A 111 28.39 -11.78 -21.37
N PHE A 112 28.49 -12.82 -22.17
CA PHE A 112 27.66 -13.05 -23.35
C PHE A 112 26.70 -14.20 -23.06
N VAL A 113 25.45 -14.08 -23.53
CA VAL A 113 24.41 -15.08 -23.27
C VAL A 113 23.92 -15.65 -24.59
N ALA A 114 23.91 -16.96 -24.71
CA ALA A 114 23.39 -17.67 -25.88
C ALA A 114 22.35 -18.70 -25.47
N THR A 115 21.27 -18.82 -26.24
CA THR A 115 20.35 -19.95 -26.13
C THR A 115 20.96 -21.16 -26.82
N LEU A 116 20.88 -22.31 -26.14
CA LEU A 116 21.34 -23.59 -26.64
C LEU A 116 20.13 -24.47 -26.93
N SER A 117 20.09 -25.03 -28.14
CA SER A 117 19.18 -26.11 -28.49
C SER A 117 20.02 -27.31 -28.96
N HIS A 118 19.48 -28.52 -28.80
CA HIS A 118 20.09 -29.70 -29.41
C HIS A 118 19.06 -30.30 -30.36
N ALA A 119 19.16 -29.95 -31.65
CA ALA A 119 18.09 -30.13 -32.64
C ALA A 119 17.50 -31.55 -32.65
N LYS A 120 18.36 -32.57 -32.57
CA LYS A 120 17.95 -33.98 -32.53
C LYS A 120 17.24 -34.36 -31.24
N ALA A 121 17.75 -33.90 -30.10
CA ALA A 121 17.18 -34.16 -28.77
C ALA A 121 15.85 -33.42 -28.57
N SER A 122 15.79 -32.17 -29.01
CA SER A 122 14.61 -31.33 -28.92
C SER A 122 13.51 -31.76 -29.91
N ALA A 123 13.86 -32.28 -31.09
CA ALA A 123 12.89 -32.86 -32.03
C ALA A 123 12.32 -34.20 -31.52
N GLU A 124 13.18 -35.10 -31.04
CA GLU A 124 12.78 -36.41 -30.50
C GLU A 124 11.94 -36.29 -29.23
N ALA A 125 12.27 -35.35 -28.33
CA ALA A 125 11.48 -35.08 -27.13
C ALA A 125 10.07 -34.54 -27.44
N ARG A 126 9.90 -33.74 -28.50
CA ARG A 126 8.58 -33.24 -28.94
C ARG A 126 7.77 -34.30 -29.68
N ALA A 127 8.42 -35.18 -30.44
CA ALA A 127 7.76 -36.14 -31.31
C ALA A 127 7.29 -37.42 -30.58
N SER A 128 7.98 -37.85 -29.52
CA SER A 128 7.76 -39.17 -28.92
C SER A 128 7.47 -39.14 -27.41
N GLY A 129 7.37 -37.95 -26.81
CA GLY A 129 7.04 -37.77 -25.40
C GLY A 129 8.13 -38.26 -24.44
N GLU A 130 7.75 -38.48 -23.17
CA GLU A 130 8.65 -38.74 -22.04
C GLU A 130 9.51 -40.01 -22.17
N LYS A 131 9.16 -40.90 -23.10
CA LYS A 131 9.73 -42.25 -23.27
C LYS A 131 11.06 -42.32 -24.03
N VAL A 132 11.55 -41.22 -24.61
CA VAL A 132 12.84 -41.25 -25.32
C VAL A 132 14.01 -41.08 -24.35
N GLN A 133 15.04 -41.91 -24.52
CA GLN A 133 16.29 -41.93 -23.75
C GLN A 133 17.20 -40.71 -24.04
N VAL A 134 16.62 -39.52 -24.15
CA VAL A 134 17.34 -38.25 -24.26
C VAL A 134 17.67 -37.76 -22.84
N ASN A 135 18.89 -37.27 -22.64
CA ASN A 135 19.30 -36.66 -21.38
C ASN A 135 18.28 -35.53 -21.00
N PRO A 136 17.65 -35.60 -19.81
CA PRO A 136 16.59 -34.68 -19.39
C PRO A 136 16.95 -33.20 -19.49
N ILE A 137 18.24 -32.86 -19.37
CA ILE A 137 18.75 -31.48 -19.43
C ILE A 137 18.35 -30.79 -20.75
N TRP A 138 18.37 -31.53 -21.87
CA TRP A 138 18.07 -30.99 -23.21
C TRP A 138 16.58 -30.92 -23.55
N ARG A 139 15.72 -31.33 -22.62
CA ARG A 139 14.26 -31.19 -22.74
C ARG A 139 13.77 -29.82 -22.30
N CYS A 140 14.58 -29.11 -21.51
CA CYS A 140 14.26 -27.80 -20.95
C CYS A 140 14.98 -26.67 -21.70
N ALA A 141 14.73 -25.42 -21.30
CA ALA A 141 15.46 -24.28 -21.82
C ALA A 141 16.92 -24.33 -21.35
N ASN A 142 17.86 -24.26 -22.29
CA ASN A 142 19.29 -24.25 -22.01
C ASN A 142 19.89 -22.91 -22.45
N VAL A 143 20.72 -22.33 -21.59
CA VAL A 143 21.39 -21.06 -21.81
C VAL A 143 22.87 -21.24 -21.52
N ALA A 144 23.74 -20.74 -22.37
CA ALA A 144 25.17 -20.63 -22.11
C ALA A 144 25.53 -19.21 -21.72
N GLU A 145 26.26 -19.09 -20.61
CA GLU A 145 26.88 -17.86 -20.16
C GLU A 145 28.37 -17.94 -20.46
N VAL A 146 28.83 -17.11 -21.39
CA VAL A 146 30.20 -17.12 -21.87
C VAL A 146 30.92 -15.87 -21.35
N TRP A 147 32.00 -16.07 -20.63
CA TRP A 147 32.87 -15.00 -20.14
C TRP A 147 34.05 -14.82 -21.09
N ALA A 148 34.05 -13.73 -21.86
CA ALA A 148 35.06 -13.49 -22.88
C ALA A 148 35.41 -12.00 -23.02
N THR A 149 36.56 -11.71 -23.64
CA THR A 149 37.04 -10.35 -23.94
C THR A 149 36.23 -9.65 -25.03
N GLY A 150 35.59 -10.41 -25.91
CA GLY A 150 34.78 -9.88 -27.01
C GLY A 150 33.78 -10.89 -27.55
N PHE A 151 32.89 -10.42 -28.44
CA PHE A 151 31.82 -11.24 -29.00
C PHE A 151 32.33 -12.38 -29.88
N GLU A 152 33.37 -12.15 -30.70
CA GLU A 152 33.96 -13.19 -31.53
C GLU A 152 34.66 -14.26 -30.70
N ASP A 153 35.37 -13.86 -29.63
CA ASP A 153 35.97 -14.79 -28.67
C ASP A 153 34.89 -15.63 -27.98
N ALA A 154 33.79 -15.00 -27.57
CA ALA A 154 32.65 -15.70 -26.97
C ALA A 154 32.03 -16.72 -27.94
N LYS A 155 31.90 -16.36 -29.22
CA LYS A 155 31.40 -17.26 -30.27
C LYS A 155 32.34 -18.43 -30.48
N GLN A 156 33.65 -18.21 -30.50
CA GLN A 156 34.64 -19.27 -30.64
C GLN A 156 34.64 -20.20 -29.42
N MET A 157 34.62 -19.65 -28.20
CA MET A 157 34.53 -20.44 -26.97
C MET A 157 33.25 -21.30 -26.94
N LEU A 158 32.12 -20.72 -27.35
CA LEU A 158 30.85 -21.43 -27.43
C LEU A 158 30.86 -22.51 -28.52
N GLU A 159 31.53 -22.29 -29.65
CA GLU A 159 31.68 -23.30 -30.71
C GLU A 159 32.51 -24.49 -30.25
N VAL A 160 33.57 -24.25 -29.46
CA VAL A 160 34.41 -25.31 -28.90
C VAL A 160 33.65 -26.11 -27.84
N ALA A 161 32.91 -25.44 -26.95
CA ALA A 161 32.14 -26.08 -25.89
C ALA A 161 30.91 -26.84 -26.41
N PHE A 162 30.22 -26.29 -27.42
CA PHE A 162 29.00 -26.86 -28.00
C PHE A 162 29.11 -26.94 -29.54
N PRO A 163 29.85 -27.92 -30.10
CA PRO A 163 30.11 -27.96 -31.53
C PRO A 163 28.87 -28.26 -32.36
N PHE A 164 28.70 -27.58 -33.51
CA PHE A 164 27.57 -27.85 -34.42
C PHE A 164 27.55 -29.31 -34.91
N LYS A 165 28.73 -29.93 -35.10
CA LYS A 165 28.86 -31.35 -35.50
C LYS A 165 28.20 -32.32 -34.53
N MET A 166 28.05 -31.93 -33.27
CA MET A 166 27.38 -32.72 -32.23
C MET A 166 25.86 -32.46 -32.19
N GLY A 167 25.32 -31.60 -33.06
CA GLY A 167 23.88 -31.32 -33.15
C GLY A 167 23.40 -30.14 -32.30
N PHE A 168 24.32 -29.31 -31.78
CA PHE A 168 23.99 -28.10 -31.03
C PHE A 168 23.70 -26.92 -31.95
N GLU A 169 22.57 -26.26 -31.71
CA GLU A 169 22.24 -24.96 -32.30
C GLU A 169 22.44 -23.88 -31.22
N LYS A 170 23.02 -22.76 -31.65
CA LYS A 170 23.41 -21.65 -30.77
C LYS A 170 22.84 -20.36 -31.34
N GLU A 171 22.14 -19.60 -30.52
CA GLU A 171 21.68 -18.26 -30.88
C GLU A 171 22.07 -17.28 -29.78
N PHE A 172 22.92 -16.30 -30.10
CA PHE A 172 23.29 -15.27 -29.14
C PHE A 172 22.12 -14.32 -28.92
N LEU A 173 21.74 -14.12 -27.66
CA LEU A 173 20.80 -13.07 -27.29
C LEU A 173 21.50 -11.75 -27.57
N ARG A 174 20.98 -10.96 -28.53
CA ARG A 174 21.49 -9.61 -28.76
C ARG A 174 21.39 -8.86 -27.44
N SER A 175 22.54 -8.43 -26.93
CA SER A 175 22.65 -7.59 -25.74
C SER A 175 22.03 -6.22 -26.03
N GLY A 176 20.71 -6.14 -25.93
CA GLY A 176 19.98 -4.90 -25.72
C GLY A 176 19.99 -4.65 -24.23
N GLY A 177 20.72 -3.61 -23.81
CA GLY A 177 20.98 -3.32 -22.40
C GLY A 177 19.73 -3.28 -21.51
N LYS A 178 19.96 -3.63 -20.24
CA LYS A 178 19.03 -3.71 -19.09
C LYS A 178 18.19 -4.99 -19.01
N GLY A 179 18.67 -5.90 -18.16
CA GLY A 179 17.85 -6.77 -17.29
C GLY A 179 16.60 -7.34 -17.95
N MET A 180 16.78 -8.25 -18.91
CA MET A 180 15.66 -8.94 -19.52
C MET A 180 15.23 -10.09 -18.60
N VAL A 181 14.29 -9.79 -17.71
CA VAL A 181 13.40 -10.81 -17.14
C VAL A 181 12.79 -11.57 -18.34
N PRO A 182 12.83 -12.91 -18.38
CA PRO A 182 12.37 -13.67 -19.53
C PRO A 182 10.93 -13.30 -19.87
N LYS A 183 10.73 -12.87 -21.12
CA LYS A 183 9.44 -12.45 -21.66
C LYS A 183 8.49 -13.65 -21.67
N LYS A 184 7.48 -13.59 -20.80
CA LYS A 184 6.38 -14.56 -20.67
C LYS A 184 5.85 -14.96 -22.05
N PRO A 185 5.72 -16.25 -22.40
CA PRO A 185 5.13 -16.66 -23.66
C PRO A 185 3.66 -16.23 -23.69
N SER A 186 3.32 -15.35 -24.64
CA SER A 186 1.94 -14.93 -24.90
C SER A 186 1.20 -16.08 -25.58
N MET A 187 0.49 -16.90 -24.80
CA MET A 187 -0.53 -17.77 -25.35
C MET A 187 -1.74 -16.93 -25.73
N SER A 188 -1.73 -16.41 -26.96
CA SER A 188 -2.94 -15.91 -27.61
C SER A 188 -3.86 -17.11 -27.83
N ALA A 189 -4.95 -17.13 -27.08
CA ALA A 189 -6.00 -18.12 -27.17
C ALA A 189 -6.54 -18.22 -28.60
N ARG A 190 -6.35 -19.40 -29.21
CA ARG A 190 -7.09 -19.85 -30.37
C ARG A 190 -8.43 -20.39 -29.85
N MET A 191 -9.42 -19.52 -29.63
CA MET A 191 -10.81 -19.99 -29.50
C MET A 191 -11.27 -20.43 -30.88
N GLY A 192 -11.45 -21.74 -31.02
CA GLY A 192 -12.14 -22.33 -32.15
C GLY A 192 -13.60 -21.87 -32.16
N ALA A 193 -14.03 -21.37 -33.33
CA ALA A 193 -15.43 -21.32 -33.69
C ALA A 193 -15.74 -22.60 -34.48
N GLY A 194 -16.71 -23.35 -33.98
CA GLY A 194 -17.29 -24.56 -34.56
C GLY A 194 -18.19 -25.16 -33.49
N SER A 195 -19.47 -25.42 -33.70
CA SER A 195 -20.34 -25.37 -34.89
C SER A 195 -21.77 -25.20 -34.40
#